data_AF-A0A087UMM2-F1
#
_entry.id   AF-A0A087UMM2-F1
#
_cell.length_a   1.000
_cell.length_b   1.000
_cell.length_c   1.000
_cell.angle_alpha   90.00
_cell.angle_beta   90.00
_cell.angle_gamma   90.00
#
_symmetry.space_group_name_H-M   'P 1'
#
loop_
_entity.id
_entity.type
_entity.pdbx_description
1 polymer ?
#
loop_
_entity_poly.entity_id
_entity_poly.type
_entity_poly.pdbx_seq_one_letter_code
_entity_poly.pdbx_strand_id
1 'polypeptide(L)'
;MLIHHTDVNILIDTVWALYYLTDGGNDRIQMVIDSLVVPQLVPLLSHKEVLVQTAALRAVGNIVTGTDEQAQVVLNCDALSHFPALLNHSKERINKEAVWFLSNITAGNQQQVQAVIDAGLIPMIIHHLSKNPLHDRYTTMVSEKRDIFVMD
;
A
#
# COMPACT_ATOMS: atom_id res chain seq x y z
N MET A 1 17.19 7.97 -16.75
CA MET A 1 16.85 8.19 -15.32
C MET A 1 17.14 6.92 -14.56
N LEU A 2 17.65 7.00 -13.32
CA LEU A 2 18.02 5.83 -12.50
C LEU A 2 16.82 4.92 -12.15
N ILE A 3 15.61 5.45 -12.21
CA ILE A 3 14.37 4.69 -11.99
C ILE A 3 14.08 3.62 -13.06
N HIS A 4 14.79 3.66 -14.20
CA HIS A 4 14.72 2.66 -15.27
C HIS A 4 15.99 1.82 -15.37
N HIS A 5 16.85 1.86 -14.34
CA HIS A 5 18.12 1.16 -14.37
C HIS A 5 17.91 -0.35 -14.31
N THR A 6 18.67 -1.11 -15.12
CA THR A 6 18.53 -2.57 -15.23
C THR A 6 19.14 -3.31 -14.03
N ASP A 7 20.15 -2.71 -13.39
CA ASP A 7 20.67 -3.18 -12.11
C ASP A 7 19.64 -2.96 -10.99
N VAL A 8 19.21 -4.08 -10.40
CA VAL A 8 18.19 -4.10 -9.34
C VAL A 8 18.63 -3.36 -8.08
N ASN A 9 19.91 -3.40 -7.71
CA ASN A 9 20.39 -2.74 -6.49
C ASN A 9 20.36 -1.23 -6.66
N ILE A 10 20.79 -0.74 -7.83
CA ILE A 10 20.69 0.68 -8.17
C ILE A 10 19.22 1.13 -8.20
N LEU A 11 18.33 0.31 -8.76
CA LEU A 11 16.91 0.60 -8.76
C LEU A 11 16.33 0.65 -7.35
N ILE A 12 16.66 -0.32 -6.49
CA ILE A 12 16.25 -0.37 -5.08
C ILE A 12 16.67 0.92 -4.36
N ASP A 13 17.96 1.28 -4.44
CA ASP A 13 18.49 2.47 -3.76
C ASP A 13 17.85 3.75 -4.29
N THR A 14 17.59 3.80 -5.60
CA THR A 14 16.89 4.94 -6.23
C THR A 14 15.48 5.10 -5.69
N VAL A 15 14.71 4.01 -5.58
CA VAL A 15 13.33 4.06 -5.10
C VAL A 15 13.28 4.33 -3.59
N TRP A 16 14.23 3.82 -2.81
CA TRP A 16 14.36 4.17 -1.40
C TRP A 16 14.70 5.66 -1.20
N ALA A 17 15.55 6.24 -2.04
CA ALA A 17 15.82 7.67 -1.99
C ALA A 17 14.53 8.50 -2.22
N LEU A 18 13.68 8.09 -3.17
CA LEU A 18 12.38 8.73 -3.38
C LEU A 18 11.46 8.59 -2.16
N TYR A 19 11.42 7.42 -1.53
CA TYR A 19 10.68 7.23 -0.28
C TYR A 19 11.13 8.24 0.79
N TYR A 20 12.44 8.38 1.04
CA TYR A 20 12.94 9.33 2.04
C TYR A 20 12.64 10.79 1.70
N LEU A 21 12.56 11.14 0.42
CA LEU A 21 12.13 12.47 0.00
C LEU A 21 10.66 12.72 0.30
N THR A 22 9.80 11.72 0.09
CA THR A 22 8.35 11.81 0.35
C THR A 22 7.98 11.79 1.85
N ASP A 23 8.90 11.43 2.74
CA ASP A 23 8.66 11.35 4.20
C ASP A 23 8.76 12.71 4.93
N GLY A 24 8.92 13.83 4.21
CA GLY A 24 9.16 15.15 4.80
C GLY A 24 8.01 16.14 4.72
N GLY A 25 6.77 15.68 4.60
CA GLY A 25 5.56 16.51 4.55
C GLY A 25 5.22 17.08 3.16
N ASN A 26 4.12 17.84 3.10
CA ASN A 26 3.47 18.24 1.83
C ASN A 26 4.40 18.99 0.86
N ASP A 27 5.31 19.84 1.36
CA ASP A 27 6.25 20.58 0.50
C ASP A 27 7.23 19.64 -0.22
N ARG A 28 7.74 18.61 0.48
CA ARG A 28 8.64 17.64 -0.13
C ARG A 28 7.91 16.67 -1.05
N ILE A 29 6.69 16.29 -0.67
CA ILE A 29 5.80 15.52 -1.54
C ILE A 29 5.57 16.30 -2.85
N GLN A 30 5.30 17.61 -2.76
CA GLN A 30 5.10 18.44 -3.94
C GLN A 30 6.34 18.50 -4.83
N MET A 31 7.55 18.67 -4.27
CA MET A 31 8.79 18.63 -5.05
C MET A 31 8.98 17.30 -5.79
N VAL A 32 8.61 16.17 -5.18
CA VAL A 32 8.67 14.86 -5.84
C VAL A 32 7.64 14.77 -6.96
N ILE A 33 6.42 15.26 -6.75
CA ILE A 33 5.39 15.32 -7.81
C ILE A 33 5.85 16.19 -8.98
N ASP A 34 6.36 17.38 -8.71
CA ASP A 34 6.82 18.35 -9.72
C ASP A 34 8.02 17.85 -10.52
N SER A 35 8.79 16.89 -9.96
CA SER A 35 9.86 16.19 -10.67
C SER A 35 9.37 15.18 -11.72
N LEU A 36 8.04 14.98 -11.84
CA LEU A 36 7.37 14.07 -12.77
C LEU A 36 7.76 12.59 -12.60
N VAL A 37 8.21 12.21 -11.41
CA VAL A 37 8.64 10.83 -11.13
C VAL A 37 7.48 9.89 -10.77
N VAL A 38 6.33 10.41 -10.35
CA VAL A 38 5.17 9.60 -9.91
C VAL A 38 4.67 8.63 -11.01
N PRO A 39 4.50 9.05 -12.28
CA PRO A 39 4.11 8.13 -13.37
C PRO A 39 5.13 7.00 -13.63
N GLN A 40 6.39 7.20 -13.22
CA GLN A 40 7.46 6.19 -13.34
C GLN A 40 7.51 5.28 -12.11
N LEU A 41 7.08 5.78 -10.95
CA LEU A 41 7.08 5.08 -9.68
C LEU A 41 5.90 4.11 -9.55
N VAL A 42 4.71 4.50 -10.03
CA VAL A 42 3.49 3.67 -9.91
C VAL A 42 3.62 2.30 -10.59
N PRO A 43 4.16 2.17 -11.82
CA PRO A 43 4.37 0.85 -12.44
C PRO A 43 5.25 -0.10 -11.61
N LEU A 44 6.13 0.43 -10.74
CA LEU A 44 6.98 -0.39 -9.87
C LEU A 44 6.21 -1.11 -8.76
N LEU A 45 4.93 -0.76 -8.53
CA LEU A 45 4.02 -1.52 -7.66
C LEU A 45 3.77 -2.96 -8.14
N SER A 46 4.03 -3.25 -9.41
CA SER A 46 3.97 -4.62 -9.96
C SER A 46 5.35 -5.18 -10.31
N HIS A 47 6.43 -4.59 -9.80
CA HIS A 47 7.78 -5.08 -10.07
C HIS A 47 8.00 -6.47 -9.47
N LYS A 48 8.69 -7.35 -10.22
CA LYS A 48 8.96 -8.74 -9.81
C LYS A 48 9.79 -8.85 -8.52
N GLU A 49 10.67 -7.87 -8.30
CA GLU A 49 11.53 -7.81 -7.13
C GLU A 49 10.80 -7.16 -5.97
N VAL A 50 10.56 -7.95 -4.93
CA VAL A 50 9.77 -7.53 -3.77
C VAL A 50 10.35 -6.31 -3.06
N LEU A 51 11.68 -6.14 -3.06
CA LEU A 51 12.32 -4.97 -2.45
C LEU A 51 11.98 -3.68 -3.20
N VAL A 52 12.00 -3.72 -4.55
CA VAL A 52 11.57 -2.59 -5.39
C VAL A 52 10.08 -2.31 -5.17
N GLN A 53 9.25 -3.35 -5.18
CA GLN A 53 7.81 -3.22 -4.95
C GLN A 53 7.50 -2.60 -3.57
N THR A 54 8.22 -3.03 -2.52
CA THR A 54 8.05 -2.52 -1.15
C THR A 54 8.44 -1.04 -1.08
N ALA A 55 9.59 -0.68 -1.66
CA ALA A 55 10.06 0.70 -1.67
C ALA A 55 9.10 1.61 -2.47
N ALA A 56 8.61 1.14 -3.62
CA ALA A 56 7.65 1.86 -4.45
C ALA A 56 6.34 2.09 -3.70
N LEU A 57 5.78 1.04 -3.09
CA LEU A 57 4.55 1.11 -2.29
C LEU A 57 4.67 2.08 -1.13
N ARG A 58 5.82 2.10 -0.44
CA ARG A 58 6.10 3.05 0.63
C ARG A 58 6.20 4.49 0.12
N ALA A 59 6.90 4.71 -0.98
CA ALA A 59 7.04 6.04 -1.56
C ALA A 59 5.70 6.62 -2.03
N VAL A 60 4.89 5.86 -2.78
CA VAL A 60 3.54 6.32 -3.18
C VAL A 60 2.59 6.41 -2.00
N GLY A 61 2.75 5.53 -1.00
CA GLY A 61 2.02 5.56 0.26
C GLY A 61 2.25 6.86 1.03
N ASN A 62 3.49 7.33 1.09
CA ASN A 62 3.79 8.63 1.70
C ASN A 62 3.16 9.78 0.91
N ILE A 63 3.20 9.76 -0.43
CA ILE A 63 2.58 10.81 -1.25
C ILE A 63 1.07 10.94 -0.96
N VAL A 64 0.35 9.83 -0.82
CA VAL A 64 -1.10 9.87 -0.56
C VAL A 64 -1.47 10.26 0.87
N THR A 65 -0.49 10.47 1.77
CA THR A 65 -0.72 11.10 3.08
C THR A 65 -0.75 12.64 3.01
N GLY A 66 -0.39 13.19 1.85
CA GLY A 66 -0.40 14.63 1.57
C GLY A 66 -1.80 15.20 1.40
N THR A 67 -1.93 16.27 0.62
CA THR A 67 -3.26 16.85 0.32
C THR A 67 -4.07 15.97 -0.64
N ASP A 68 -5.37 16.22 -0.72
CA ASP A 68 -6.25 15.56 -1.68
C ASP A 68 -5.72 15.69 -3.12
N GLU A 69 -5.19 16.85 -3.51
CA GLU A 69 -4.62 17.07 -4.83
C GLU A 69 -3.37 16.20 -5.07
N GLN A 70 -2.53 16.04 -4.05
CA GLN A 70 -1.32 15.21 -4.12
C GLN A 70 -1.68 13.73 -4.22
N ALA A 71 -2.65 13.27 -3.43
CA ALA A 71 -3.20 11.92 -3.54
C ALA A 71 -3.82 11.67 -4.93
N GLN A 72 -4.51 12.66 -5.49
CA GLN A 72 -5.13 12.56 -6.81
C GLN A 72 -4.09 12.36 -7.93
N VAL A 73 -2.89 12.94 -7.81
CA VAL A 73 -1.80 12.68 -8.78
C VAL A 73 -1.45 11.20 -8.85
N VAL A 74 -1.40 10.51 -7.71
CA VAL A 74 -1.11 9.07 -7.66
C VAL A 74 -2.24 8.26 -8.27
N LEU A 75 -3.50 8.62 -7.99
CA LEU A 75 -4.67 7.96 -8.59
C LEU A 75 -4.73 8.16 -10.11
N ASN A 76 -4.38 9.35 -10.60
CA ASN A 76 -4.31 9.65 -12.04
C ASN A 76 -3.24 8.84 -12.78
N CYS A 77 -2.28 8.25 -12.05
CA CYS A 77 -1.28 7.35 -12.59
C CYS A 77 -1.73 5.87 -12.57
N ASP A 78 -3.03 5.59 -12.42
CA ASP A 78 -3.63 4.26 -12.38
C ASP A 78 -3.13 3.38 -11.21
N ALA A 79 -2.78 4.00 -10.08
CA ALA A 79 -2.24 3.25 -8.94
C ALA A 79 -3.16 2.13 -8.45
N LEU A 80 -4.48 2.32 -8.48
CA LEU A 80 -5.46 1.36 -7.95
C LEU A 80 -5.51 0.03 -8.73
N SER A 81 -5.14 0.01 -10.02
CA SER A 81 -5.14 -1.23 -10.82
C SER A 81 -4.13 -2.27 -10.32
N HIS A 82 -3.11 -1.83 -9.58
CA HIS A 82 -2.09 -2.70 -8.97
C HIS A 82 -2.54 -3.34 -7.64
N PHE A 83 -3.58 -2.81 -6.99
CA PHE A 83 -3.95 -3.19 -5.62
C PHE A 83 -4.54 -4.60 -5.47
N PRO A 84 -5.25 -5.20 -6.44
CA PRO A 84 -5.68 -6.59 -6.31
C PRO A 84 -4.52 -7.56 -6.10
N ALA A 85 -3.37 -7.33 -6.77
CA ALA A 85 -2.17 -8.15 -6.59
C ALA A 85 -1.48 -7.87 -5.24
N LEU A 86 -1.39 -6.59 -4.84
CA LEU A 86 -0.78 -6.20 -3.56
C LEU A 86 -1.57 -6.71 -2.35
N LEU A 87 -2.90 -6.64 -2.40
CA LEU A 87 -3.80 -7.11 -1.36
C LEU A 87 -3.85 -8.65 -1.28
N ASN A 88 -3.53 -9.37 -2.35
CA ASN A 88 -3.42 -10.84 -2.36
C ASN A 88 -1.96 -11.32 -2.27
N HIS A 89 -1.02 -10.44 -1.97
CA HIS A 89 0.39 -10.78 -1.92
C HIS A 89 0.67 -11.83 -0.82
N SER A 90 1.64 -12.72 -1.04
CA SER A 90 1.99 -13.79 -0.10
C SER A 90 2.65 -13.29 1.18
N LYS A 91 3.35 -12.15 1.10
CA LYS A 91 3.97 -11.47 2.24
C LYS A 91 3.02 -10.48 2.89
N GLU A 92 2.52 -10.83 4.07
CA GLU A 92 1.57 -10.03 4.88
C GLU A 92 1.97 -8.56 5.04
N ARG A 93 3.27 -8.25 5.13
CA ARG A 93 3.76 -6.87 5.20
C ARG A 93 3.30 -6.03 4.02
N ILE A 94 3.30 -6.57 2.80
CA ILE A 94 2.83 -5.85 1.60
C ILE A 94 1.33 -5.61 1.67
N ASN A 95 0.55 -6.61 2.10
CA ASN A 95 -0.90 -6.46 2.25
C ASN A 95 -1.24 -5.35 3.26
N LYS A 96 -0.51 -5.28 4.39
CA LYS A 96 -0.68 -4.22 5.40
C LYS A 96 -0.36 -2.83 4.85
N GLU A 97 0.73 -2.68 4.11
CA GLU A 97 1.06 -1.40 3.45
C GLU A 97 0.02 -1.02 2.39
N ALA A 98 -0.50 -1.98 1.63
CA ALA A 98 -1.54 -1.72 0.65
C ALA A 98 -2.86 -1.28 1.30
N VAL A 99 -3.26 -1.93 2.40
CA VAL A 99 -4.42 -1.49 3.19
C VAL A 99 -4.19 -0.11 3.79
N TRP A 100 -2.99 0.17 4.30
CA TRP A 100 -2.64 1.50 4.80
C TRP A 100 -2.74 2.58 3.72
N PHE A 101 -2.18 2.35 2.53
CA PHE A 101 -2.35 3.24 1.38
C PHE A 101 -3.84 3.51 1.08
N LEU A 102 -4.65 2.45 1.00
CA LEU A 102 -6.08 2.59 0.68
C LEU A 102 -6.81 3.37 1.77
N SER A 103 -6.44 3.21 3.04
CA SER A 103 -7.02 3.98 4.13
C SER A 103 -6.80 5.48 3.98
N ASN A 104 -5.61 5.90 3.52
CA ASN A 104 -5.30 7.30 3.25
C ASN A 104 -6.13 7.83 2.07
N ILE A 105 -6.24 7.06 0.98
CA ILE A 105 -7.11 7.44 -0.16
C ILE A 105 -8.57 7.60 0.26
N THR A 106 -9.10 6.67 1.06
CA THR A 106 -10.50 6.73 1.52
C THR A 106 -10.75 7.80 2.58
N ALA A 107 -9.70 8.39 3.16
CA ALA A 107 -9.80 9.49 4.10
C ALA A 107 -9.90 10.87 3.42
N GLY A 108 -9.62 10.94 2.11
CA GLY A 108 -9.77 12.17 1.34
C GLY A 108 -11.21 12.41 0.85
N ASN A 109 -11.37 13.10 -0.27
CA ASN A 109 -12.68 13.51 -0.76
C ASN A 109 -13.54 12.39 -1.39
N GLN A 110 -14.80 12.72 -1.66
CA GLN A 110 -15.78 11.79 -2.22
C GLN A 110 -15.34 11.15 -3.55
N GLN A 111 -14.60 11.86 -4.41
CA GLN A 111 -14.14 11.31 -5.69
C GLN A 111 -13.09 10.22 -5.46
N GLN A 112 -12.22 10.39 -4.47
CA GLN A 112 -11.19 9.42 -4.11
C GLN A 112 -11.79 8.16 -3.48
N VAL A 113 -12.80 8.33 -2.61
CA VAL A 113 -13.59 7.21 -2.08
C VAL A 113 -14.27 6.46 -3.23
N GLN A 114 -14.91 7.17 -4.16
CA GLN A 114 -15.58 6.56 -5.31
C GLN A 114 -14.59 5.80 -6.20
N ALA A 115 -13.38 6.30 -6.42
CA ALA A 115 -12.36 5.62 -7.19
C ALA A 115 -11.99 4.24 -6.60
N VAL A 116 -11.94 4.11 -5.27
CA VAL A 116 -11.69 2.81 -4.60
C VAL A 116 -12.87 1.85 -4.76
N ILE A 117 -14.10 2.38 -4.75
CA ILE A 117 -15.32 1.60 -5.00
C ILE A 117 -15.34 1.09 -6.44
N ASP A 118 -15.08 1.97 -7.41
CA ASP A 118 -15.08 1.65 -8.83
C ASP A 118 -13.97 0.67 -9.21
N ALA A 119 -12.84 0.71 -8.49
CA ALA A 119 -11.77 -0.28 -8.60
C ALA A 119 -12.13 -1.66 -8.00
N GLY A 120 -13.29 -1.81 -7.37
CA GLY A 120 -13.76 -3.09 -6.82
C GLY A 120 -12.98 -3.56 -5.59
N LEU A 121 -12.32 -2.65 -4.86
CA LEU A 121 -11.39 -3.01 -3.78
C LEU A 121 -12.08 -3.19 -2.42
N ILE A 122 -13.32 -2.71 -2.26
CA ILE A 122 -14.07 -2.76 -0.99
C ILE A 122 -14.16 -4.19 -0.40
N PRO A 123 -14.54 -5.24 -1.16
CA PRO A 123 -14.61 -6.59 -0.60
C PRO A 123 -13.26 -7.09 -0.07
N MET A 124 -12.16 -6.71 -0.73
CA MET A 124 -10.81 -7.11 -0.33
C MET A 124 -10.38 -6.40 0.95
N ILE A 125 -10.69 -5.12 1.10
CA ILE A 125 -10.43 -4.35 2.32
C ILE A 125 -11.19 -4.99 3.50
N ILE A 126 -12.49 -5.31 3.32
CA ILE A 126 -13.30 -5.97 4.35
C ILE A 126 -12.71 -7.32 4.76
N HIS A 127 -12.26 -8.12 3.79
CA HIS A 127 -11.59 -9.39 4.06
C HIS A 127 -10.36 -9.22 4.95
N HIS A 128 -9.50 -8.24 4.67
CA HIS A 128 -8.33 -7.94 5.50
C HIS A 128 -8.68 -7.42 6.89
N LEU A 129 -9.76 -6.66 7.05
CA LEU A 129 -10.25 -6.22 8.37
C LEU A 129 -10.80 -7.38 9.22
N SER A 130 -11.39 -8.39 8.57
CA SER A 130 -11.92 -9.57 9.25
C SER A 130 -10.84 -10.52 9.78
N LYS A 131 -9.63 -10.49 9.20
CA LYS A 131 -8.44 -11.27 9.62
C LYS A 131 -7.79 -10.77 10.92
N ASN A 132 -8.57 -10.16 11.80
CA ASN A 132 -8.07 -9.54 13.02
C ASN A 132 -7.45 -10.60 13.96
N PRO A 133 -6.13 -10.55 14.28
CA PRO A 133 -5.50 -11.55 15.14
C PRO A 133 -6.05 -11.56 16.57
N LEU A 134 -6.79 -10.52 16.96
CA LEU A 134 -7.52 -10.50 18.23
C LEU A 134 -8.69 -11.50 18.21
N HIS A 135 -9.40 -11.64 17.09
CA HIS A 135 -10.50 -12.60 17.00
C HIS A 135 -9.99 -14.05 17.00
N ASP A 136 -8.87 -14.30 16.34
CA ASP A 136 -8.21 -15.61 16.37
C ASP A 136 -7.64 -15.95 17.75
N ARG A 137 -7.07 -14.98 18.49
CA ARG A 137 -6.60 -15.26 19.87
C ARG A 137 -7.74 -15.62 20.82
N TYR A 138 -8.89 -14.96 20.72
CA TYR A 138 -10.06 -15.35 21.52
C TYR A 138 -10.65 -16.69 21.07
N THR A 139 -10.70 -16.97 19.76
CA THR A 139 -11.28 -18.21 19.23
C THR A 139 -10.39 -19.43 19.51
N THR A 140 -9.07 -19.30 19.34
CA THR A 140 -8.07 -20.33 19.69
C THR A 140 -8.02 -20.60 21.19
N MET A 141 -8.08 -19.55 22.03
CA MET A 141 -8.16 -19.74 23.49
C MET A 141 -9.46 -20.41 23.95
N VAL A 142 -10.59 -20.19 23.24
CA VAL A 142 -11.88 -20.80 23.57
C VAL A 142 -11.97 -22.24 23.05
N SER A 143 -11.34 -22.57 21.91
CA SER A 143 -11.22 -23.96 21.45
C SER A 143 -10.30 -24.78 22.35
N GLU A 144 -9.13 -24.25 22.74
CA GLU A 144 -8.21 -24.93 23.67
C GLU A 144 -8.83 -25.17 25.05
N LYS A 145 -9.67 -24.24 25.55
CA LYS A 145 -10.43 -24.46 26.79
C LYS A 145 -11.55 -25.49 26.65
N ARG A 146 -12.13 -25.71 25.47
CA ARG A 146 -13.15 -26.76 25.28
C ARG A 146 -12.53 -28.14 25.25
N ASP A 147 -11.33 -28.30 24.68
CA ASP A 147 -10.65 -29.60 24.63
C ASP A 147 -10.15 -30.06 26.01
N ILE A 148 -9.89 -29.13 26.93
CA ILE A 148 -9.48 -29.44 28.32
C ILE A 148 -10.66 -29.91 29.21
N PHE A 149 -11.90 -29.52 28.90
CA PHE A 149 -13.07 -29.82 29.74
C PHE A 149 -13.92 -31.03 29.26
N VAL A 150 -13.48 -31.74 28.22
CA VAL A 150 -14.18 -32.93 27.67
C VAL A 150 -13.39 -34.23 27.94
N MET A 151 -12.35 -34.18 28.77
CA MET A 151 -11.53 -35.33 29.15
C MET A 151 -11.71 -35.84 30.59
N ASP A 152 -12.71 -35.38 31.33
CA ASP A 152 -13.11 -35.94 32.63
C ASP A 152 -14.61 -36.31 32.67
#